data_AF-A0A946CYE2-F1
#
_entry.id   AF-A0A946CYE2-F1
#
_cell.length_a   1.000
_cell.length_b   1.000
_cell.length_c   1.000
_cell.angle_alpha   90.00
_cell.angle_beta   90.00
_cell.angle_gamma   90.00
#
_symmetry.space_group_name_H-M   'P 1'
#
loop_
_entity.id
_entity.type
_entity.pdbx_description
1 polymer ?
#
loop_
_entity_poly.entity_id
_entity_poly.type
_entity_poly.pdbx_seq_one_letter_code
_entity_poly.pdbx_strand_id
1 'polypeptide(L)'
;YINRVRNFDYDMIVSGWGSSESPGNEQFGHWSSSAADSPAASNYAGVNDPIIDELISGLVQAKSREELVASTRALDRLLLSGHYVIPQWHLTSQRILYWDKFGLPKITPKSGTSTNLWWFDSKKSEQLSLSTTAQRNATNSNWLAYALVALILLIGALTFNRIKRKKS
;
A
#
# COMPACT_ATOMS: atom_id res chain seq x y z
N TYR A 1 9.57 11.40 -19.25
CA TYR A 1 8.99 10.07 -18.97
C TYR A 1 7.67 9.86 -19.71
N ILE A 2 6.59 10.58 -19.36
CA ILE A 2 5.24 10.35 -19.92
C ILE A 2 5.21 10.32 -21.46
N ASN A 3 5.81 11.29 -22.14
CA ASN A 3 5.82 11.32 -23.61
C ASN A 3 6.53 10.10 -24.23
N ARG A 4 7.59 9.60 -23.59
CA ARG A 4 8.31 8.40 -24.05
C ARG A 4 7.42 7.16 -23.91
N VAL A 5 6.75 7.01 -22.75
CA VAL A 5 5.81 5.90 -22.52
C VAL A 5 4.63 5.95 -23.49
N ARG A 6 4.04 7.13 -23.71
CA ARG A 6 2.90 7.30 -24.64
C ARG A 6 3.25 7.04 -26.10
N ASN A 7 4.53 7.17 -26.46
CA ASN A 7 5.03 6.95 -27.81
C ASN A 7 5.75 5.60 -27.95
N PHE A 8 5.68 4.72 -26.95
CA PHE A 8 6.40 3.43 -26.92
C PHE A 8 7.93 3.55 -27.12
N ASP A 9 8.52 4.69 -26.76
CA ASP A 9 9.97 4.97 -26.84
C ASP A 9 10.69 4.50 -25.57
N TYR A 10 10.80 3.18 -25.41
CA TYR A 10 11.52 2.54 -24.31
C TYR A 10 11.84 1.08 -24.65
N ASP A 11 12.91 0.54 -24.06
CA ASP A 11 13.20 -0.90 -24.14
C ASP A 11 12.44 -1.67 -23.04
N MET A 12 12.44 -1.14 -21.82
CA MET A 12 11.76 -1.74 -20.67
C MET A 12 11.36 -0.65 -19.68
N ILE A 13 10.18 -0.81 -19.07
CA ILE A 13 9.68 0.06 -18.01
C ILE A 13 9.15 -0.76 -16.85
N VAL A 14 9.08 -0.13 -15.67
CA VAL A 14 8.33 -0.64 -14.54
C VAL A 14 6.96 0.04 -14.55
N SER A 15 5.92 -0.73 -14.79
CA SER A 15 4.53 -0.27 -14.85
C SER A 15 3.61 -1.34 -14.26
N GLY A 16 2.35 -0.98 -14.09
CA GLY A 16 1.32 -1.91 -13.63
C GLY A 16 -0.03 -1.54 -14.20
N TRP A 17 -0.93 -2.52 -14.19
CA TRP A 17 -2.33 -2.37 -14.60
C TRP A 17 -3.24 -2.49 -13.40
N GLY A 18 -4.33 -1.72 -13.39
CA GLY A 18 -5.42 -1.96 -12.45
C GLY A 18 -6.04 -3.33 -12.76
N SER A 19 -6.14 -4.19 -11.75
CA SER A 19 -6.81 -5.49 -11.85
C SER A 19 -8.16 -5.45 -11.16
N SER A 20 -9.13 -6.17 -11.72
CA SER A 20 -10.51 -6.27 -11.21
C SER A 20 -10.88 -7.74 -11.03
N GLU A 21 -11.77 -8.01 -10.07
CA GLU A 21 -12.41 -9.34 -9.91
C GLU A 21 -13.41 -9.67 -11.03
N SER A 22 -13.69 -8.68 -11.87
CA SER A 22 -14.50 -8.76 -13.09
C SER A 22 -13.77 -7.97 -14.17
N PRO A 23 -12.75 -8.57 -14.82
CA PRO A 23 -12.10 -7.94 -15.96
C PRO A 23 -13.10 -7.73 -17.09
N GLY A 24 -12.91 -6.70 -17.90
CA GLY A 24 -13.82 -6.31 -18.96
C GLY A 24 -13.14 -5.51 -20.08
N ASN A 25 -13.78 -4.43 -20.53
CA ASN A 25 -13.34 -3.67 -21.71
C ASN A 25 -11.93 -3.08 -21.58
N GLU A 26 -11.43 -2.85 -20.37
CA GLU A 26 -10.08 -2.35 -20.16
C GLU A 26 -9.00 -3.30 -20.71
N GLN A 27 -9.31 -4.60 -20.85
CA GLN A 27 -8.37 -5.58 -21.39
C GLN A 27 -8.00 -5.29 -22.86
N PHE A 28 -8.88 -4.67 -23.65
CA PHE A 28 -8.52 -4.20 -24.99
C PHE A 28 -7.38 -3.18 -24.91
N GLY A 29 -7.50 -2.17 -24.04
CA GLY A 29 -6.44 -1.18 -23.86
C GLY A 29 -5.13 -1.77 -23.35
N HIS A 30 -5.18 -2.86 -22.59
CA HIS A 30 -4.01 -3.50 -22.00
C HIS A 30 -3.27 -4.45 -22.96
N TRP A 31 -3.99 -5.17 -23.82
CA TRP A 31 -3.43 -6.36 -24.48
C TRP A 31 -3.82 -6.55 -25.94
N SER A 32 -4.73 -5.74 -26.49
CA SER A 32 -5.16 -5.97 -27.88
C SER A 32 -4.13 -5.53 -28.89
N SER A 33 -4.13 -6.19 -30.05
CA SER A 33 -3.26 -5.83 -31.18
C SER A 33 -3.48 -4.39 -31.63
N SER A 34 -4.72 -3.92 -31.64
CA SER A 34 -5.06 -2.53 -31.97
C SER A 34 -4.50 -1.51 -30.97
N ALA A 35 -4.27 -1.92 -29.72
CA ALA A 35 -3.67 -1.07 -28.71
C ALA A 35 -2.14 -1.02 -28.80
N ALA A 36 -1.49 -2.00 -29.44
CA ALA A 36 -0.03 -2.02 -29.60
C ALA A 36 0.48 -0.82 -30.41
N ASP A 37 -0.28 -0.38 -31.41
CA ASP A 37 0.09 0.74 -32.29
C ASP A 37 -0.60 2.07 -31.92
N SER A 38 -1.40 2.09 -30.84
CA SER A 38 -2.20 3.25 -30.47
C SER A 38 -1.47 4.14 -29.47
N PRO A 39 -1.10 5.38 -29.83
CA PRO A 39 -0.41 6.27 -28.91
C PRO A 39 -1.19 6.45 -27.61
N ALA A 40 -0.46 6.41 -26.49
CA ALA A 40 -0.99 6.49 -25.13
C ALA A 40 -1.92 5.33 -24.69
N ALA A 41 -2.04 4.25 -25.46
CA ALA A 41 -2.66 3.03 -24.98
C ALA A 41 -1.82 2.38 -23.86
N SER A 42 -2.47 1.58 -23.04
CA SER A 42 -1.87 0.87 -21.91
C SER A 42 -1.28 -0.49 -22.29
N ASN A 43 -1.19 -0.81 -23.58
CA ASN A 43 -0.49 -1.99 -24.08
C ASN A 43 1.03 -1.75 -24.09
N TYR A 44 1.58 -1.60 -22.89
CA TYR A 44 2.99 -1.25 -22.71
C TYR A 44 3.95 -2.32 -23.23
N ALA A 45 3.50 -3.56 -23.35
CA ALA A 45 4.29 -4.67 -23.84
C ALA A 45 4.21 -4.86 -25.36
N GLY A 46 3.39 -4.07 -26.07
CA GLY A 46 3.23 -4.17 -27.52
C GLY A 46 2.63 -5.50 -27.97
N VAL A 47 1.71 -6.07 -27.17
CA VAL A 47 1.06 -7.35 -27.48
C VAL A 47 0.26 -7.22 -28.78
N ASN A 48 0.59 -8.05 -29.76
CA ASN A 48 -0.05 -8.10 -31.07
C ASN A 48 -0.23 -9.57 -31.46
N ASP A 49 -1.31 -10.18 -30.97
CA ASP A 49 -1.67 -11.57 -31.20
C ASP A 49 -3.19 -11.69 -31.38
N PRO A 50 -3.67 -12.17 -32.55
CA PRO A 50 -5.10 -12.29 -32.82
C PRO A 50 -5.81 -13.30 -31.90
N ILE A 51 -5.10 -14.28 -31.32
CA ILE A 51 -5.68 -15.21 -30.34
C ILE A 51 -5.94 -14.49 -29.02
N ILE A 52 -5.05 -13.57 -28.62
CA ILE A 52 -5.28 -12.71 -27.46
C ILE A 52 -6.50 -11.82 -27.69
N ASP A 53 -6.65 -11.23 -28.88
CA ASP A 53 -7.82 -10.42 -29.24
C ASP A 53 -9.14 -11.20 -29.16
N GLU A 54 -9.14 -12.46 -29.62
CA GLU A 54 -10.29 -13.36 -29.53
C GLU A 54 -10.65 -13.67 -28.07
N LEU A 55 -9.65 -13.97 -27.23
CA LEU A 55 -9.87 -14.25 -25.81
C LEU A 55 -10.40 -13.02 -25.06
N ILE A 56 -9.90 -11.82 -25.36
CA ILE A 56 -10.43 -10.56 -24.80
C ILE A 56 -11.90 -10.38 -25.21
N SER A 57 -12.22 -10.63 -26.48
CA SER A 57 -13.58 -10.54 -26.99
C SER A 57 -14.52 -11.53 -26.31
N GLY A 58 -14.09 -12.77 -26.11
CA GLY A 58 -14.84 -13.80 -25.38
C GLY A 58 -15.02 -13.46 -23.90
N LEU A 59 -13.99 -12.89 -23.26
CA LEU A 59 -14.05 -12.42 -21.86
C LEU A 59 -15.10 -11.32 -21.70
N VAL A 60 -15.10 -10.32 -22.59
CA VAL A 60 -16.04 -9.19 -22.56
C VAL A 60 -17.49 -9.63 -22.85
N GLN A 61 -17.66 -10.65 -23.70
CA GLN A 61 -18.99 -11.13 -24.10
C GLN A 61 -19.59 -12.20 -23.18
N ALA A 62 -18.81 -12.72 -22.21
CA ALA A 62 -19.21 -13.76 -21.28
C ALA A 62 -20.57 -13.46 -20.62
N LYS A 63 -21.46 -14.47 -20.59
CA LYS A 63 -22.84 -14.36 -20.08
C LYS A 63 -23.01 -14.94 -18.69
N SER A 64 -22.02 -15.67 -18.20
CA SER A 64 -22.01 -16.28 -16.87
C SER A 64 -20.69 -16.03 -16.14
N ARG A 65 -20.70 -16.23 -14.81
CA ARG A 65 -19.47 -16.11 -14.00
C ARG A 65 -18.48 -17.21 -14.38
N GLU A 66 -18.99 -18.39 -14.66
CA GLU A 66 -18.24 -19.57 -15.08
C GLU A 66 -17.50 -19.29 -16.39
N GLU A 67 -18.19 -18.73 -17.40
CA GLU A 67 -17.58 -18.31 -18.66
C GLU A 67 -16.53 -17.22 -18.45
N LEU A 68 -16.83 -16.17 -17.67
CA LEU A 68 -15.89 -15.10 -17.40
C LEU A 68 -14.60 -15.63 -16.76
N VAL A 69 -14.73 -16.52 -15.78
CA VAL A 69 -13.59 -17.15 -15.10
C VAL A 69 -12.79 -18.03 -16.06
N ALA A 70 -13.46 -18.81 -16.92
CA ALA A 70 -12.79 -19.64 -17.91
C ALA A 70 -11.99 -18.80 -18.92
N SER A 71 -12.61 -17.78 -19.52
CA SER A 71 -11.97 -16.86 -20.48
C SER A 71 -10.81 -16.09 -19.83
N THR A 72 -11.00 -15.59 -18.61
CA THR A 72 -9.92 -14.89 -17.87
C THR A 72 -8.73 -15.81 -17.62
N ARG A 73 -8.96 -17.06 -17.22
CA ARG A 73 -7.88 -18.04 -17.01
C ARG A 73 -7.19 -18.46 -18.31
N ALA A 74 -7.91 -18.48 -19.43
CA ALA A 74 -7.31 -18.75 -20.73
C ALA A 74 -6.40 -17.59 -21.16
N LEU A 75 -6.90 -16.36 -21.04
CA LEU A 75 -6.13 -15.14 -21.32
C LEU A 75 -4.87 -15.04 -20.46
N ASP A 76 -4.99 -15.26 -19.15
CA ASP A 76 -3.86 -15.24 -18.20
C ASP A 76 -2.76 -16.23 -18.59
N ARG A 77 -3.12 -17.48 -18.91
CA ARG A 77 -2.14 -18.49 -19.35
C ARG A 77 -1.44 -18.10 -20.65
N LEU A 78 -2.17 -17.56 -21.62
CA LEU A 78 -1.60 -17.15 -22.89
C LEU A 78 -0.62 -15.97 -22.70
N LEU A 79 -1.02 -14.95 -21.93
CA LEU A 79 -0.16 -13.81 -21.58
C LEU A 79 1.11 -14.24 -20.84
N LEU A 80 0.99 -15.16 -19.88
CA LEU A 80 2.15 -15.70 -19.17
C LEU A 80 3.10 -16.46 -20.10
N SER A 81 2.55 -17.25 -21.05
CA SER A 81 3.35 -17.99 -22.02
C SER A 81 4.05 -17.10 -23.05
N GLY A 82 3.53 -15.88 -23.29
CA GLY A 82 4.12 -14.90 -24.21
C GLY A 82 5.33 -14.15 -23.63
N HIS A 83 5.62 -14.29 -22.33
CA HIS A 83 6.77 -13.64 -21.66
C HIS A 83 6.81 -12.10 -21.83
N TYR A 84 5.64 -11.46 -21.97
CA TYR A 84 5.51 -10.02 -22.17
C TYR A 84 5.96 -9.17 -20.97
N VAL A 85 5.97 -9.76 -19.77
CA VAL A 85 6.24 -9.06 -18.51
C VAL A 85 7.11 -9.92 -17.60
N ILE A 86 7.88 -9.26 -16.73
CA ILE A 86 8.55 -9.88 -15.59
C ILE A 86 7.74 -9.53 -14.34
N PRO A 87 6.97 -10.48 -13.76
CA PRO A 87 6.17 -10.21 -12.57
C PRO A 87 7.05 -9.76 -11.40
N GLN A 88 6.56 -8.75 -10.67
CA GLN A 88 7.24 -8.24 -9.48
C GLN A 88 6.50 -8.67 -8.21
N TRP A 89 6.31 -7.75 -7.27
CA TRP A 89 5.75 -8.00 -5.95
C TRP A 89 4.40 -7.29 -5.77
N HIS A 90 3.59 -7.82 -4.86
CA HIS A 90 2.37 -7.16 -4.39
C HIS A 90 2.23 -7.38 -2.88
N LEU A 91 1.41 -6.56 -2.23
CA LEU A 91 1.06 -6.75 -0.83
C LEU A 91 -0.19 -7.62 -0.71
N THR A 92 -0.13 -8.65 0.12
CA THR A 92 -1.28 -9.53 0.43
C THR A 92 -2.15 -8.98 1.57
N SER A 93 -1.80 -7.82 2.12
CA SER A 93 -2.49 -7.20 3.26
C SER A 93 -2.64 -5.69 3.08
N GLN A 94 -3.77 -5.18 3.58
CA GLN A 94 -4.00 -3.74 3.75
C GLN A 94 -3.45 -3.33 5.11
N ARG A 95 -2.57 -2.31 5.12
CA ARG A 95 -2.00 -1.74 6.34
C ARG A 95 -2.68 -0.41 6.62
N ILE A 96 -3.46 -0.35 7.70
CA ILE A 96 -4.18 0.85 8.12
C ILE A 96 -3.82 1.13 9.57
N LEU A 97 -3.34 2.35 9.84
CA LEU A 97 -3.13 2.85 11.19
C LEU A 97 -4.28 3.78 11.55
N TYR A 98 -4.91 3.54 12.69
CA TYR A 98 -6.00 4.35 13.19
C TYR A 98 -6.01 4.36 14.71
N TRP A 99 -6.60 5.42 15.27
CA TRP A 99 -6.84 5.52 16.71
C TRP A 99 -7.89 4.51 17.14
N ASP A 100 -7.67 3.82 18.27
CA ASP A 100 -8.66 2.89 18.84
C ASP A 100 -9.82 3.67 19.49
N LYS A 101 -10.62 4.31 18.64
CA LYS A 101 -11.84 5.05 18.96
C LYS A 101 -12.98 4.70 18.01
N PHE A 102 -12.76 3.71 17.15
CA PHE A 102 -13.69 3.25 16.15
C PHE A 102 -14.11 1.80 16.41
N GLY A 103 -15.39 1.53 16.18
CA GLY A 103 -15.90 0.18 16.02
C GLY A 103 -15.76 -0.27 14.57
N LEU A 104 -15.48 -1.57 14.39
CA LEU A 104 -15.31 -2.20 13.08
C LEU A 104 -16.32 -3.34 12.92
N PRO A 105 -16.80 -3.61 11.69
CA PRO A 105 -17.67 -4.76 11.45
C PRO A 105 -16.93 -6.06 11.77
N LYS A 106 -17.64 -7.04 12.33
CA LYS A 106 -17.07 -8.36 12.66
C LYS A 106 -16.55 -9.11 11.43
N ILE A 107 -17.20 -8.89 10.28
CA ILE A 107 -16.86 -9.50 9.00
C ILE A 107 -16.32 -8.40 8.09
N THR A 108 -15.09 -8.59 7.62
CA THR A 108 -14.50 -7.70 6.61
C THR A 108 -14.99 -8.14 5.22
N PRO A 109 -15.46 -7.23 4.36
CA PRO A 109 -15.82 -7.57 2.98
C PRO A 109 -14.65 -8.19 2.20
N LYS A 110 -14.97 -8.99 1.17
CA LYS A 110 -13.94 -9.57 0.28
C LYS A 110 -13.07 -8.48 -0.40
N SER A 111 -13.63 -7.30 -0.65
CA SER A 111 -12.92 -6.14 -1.22
C SER A 111 -11.93 -5.49 -0.24
N GLY A 112 -11.86 -5.97 1.01
CA GLY A 112 -10.97 -5.45 2.04
C GLY A 112 -11.67 -4.50 3.02
N THR A 113 -10.86 -3.87 3.86
CA THR A 113 -11.32 -2.93 4.87
C THR A 113 -11.88 -1.66 4.24
N SER A 114 -13.09 -1.28 4.64
CA SER A 114 -13.74 -0.03 4.24
C SER A 114 -14.01 0.83 5.46
N THR A 115 -13.43 2.02 5.51
CA THR A 115 -13.62 3.00 6.59
C THR A 115 -15.05 3.53 6.65
N ASN A 116 -15.81 3.40 5.56
CA ASN A 116 -17.23 3.77 5.53
C ASN A 116 -18.10 2.83 6.37
N LEU A 117 -17.59 1.64 6.71
CA LEU A 117 -18.28 0.68 7.57
C LEU A 117 -17.92 0.85 9.05
N TRP A 118 -17.05 1.82 9.37
CA TRP A 118 -16.63 2.08 10.75
C TRP A 118 -17.56 3.09 11.40
N TRP A 119 -17.69 3.02 12.72
CA TRP A 119 -18.45 3.99 13.50
C TRP A 119 -17.63 4.48 14.67
N PHE A 120 -17.94 5.68 15.15
CA PHE A 120 -17.33 6.20 16.37
C PHE A 120 -17.83 5.40 17.58
N ASP A 121 -16.89 4.93 18.40
CA ASP A 121 -17.16 4.23 19.65
C ASP A 121 -16.71 5.10 20.81
N SER A 122 -17.68 5.67 21.54
CA SER A 122 -17.42 6.59 22.64
C SER A 122 -16.61 5.94 23.76
N LYS A 123 -16.89 4.66 24.08
CA LYS A 123 -16.19 3.95 25.17
C LYS A 123 -14.72 3.74 24.83
N LYS A 124 -14.44 3.32 23.59
CA LYS A 124 -13.06 3.20 23.10
C LYS A 124 -12.34 4.55 23.11
N SER A 125 -13.02 5.61 22.67
CA SER A 125 -12.46 6.96 22.68
C SER A 125 -12.11 7.45 24.09
N GLU A 126 -12.94 7.15 25.09
CA GLU A 126 -12.67 7.46 26.49
C GLU A 126 -11.47 6.65 27.03
N GLN A 127 -11.38 5.36 26.71
CA GLN A 127 -10.22 4.54 27.10
C GLN A 127 -8.92 5.04 26.47
N LEU A 128 -8.96 5.47 25.21
CA LEU A 128 -7.83 6.05 24.51
C LEU A 128 -7.36 7.36 25.17
N SER A 129 -8.30 8.22 25.62
CA SER A 129 -7.93 9.47 26.28
C SER A 129 -7.32 9.24 27.67
N LEU A 130 -7.86 8.29 28.44
CA LEU A 130 -7.34 7.90 29.75
C LEU A 130 -5.92 7.32 29.64
N SER A 131 -5.69 6.40 28.71
CA SER A 131 -4.37 5.81 28.47
C SER A 131 -3.34 6.85 28.01
N THR A 132 -3.72 7.74 27.09
CA THR A 132 -2.85 8.83 26.62
C THR A 132 -2.48 9.78 27.76
N THR A 133 -3.43 10.10 28.65
CA THR A 133 -3.20 10.98 29.81
C THR A 133 -2.29 10.32 30.83
N ALA A 134 -2.53 9.05 31.16
CA ALA A 134 -1.68 8.29 32.07
C ALA A 134 -0.23 8.19 31.56
N GLN A 135 -0.06 7.91 30.26
CA GLN A 135 1.24 7.81 29.63
C GLN A 135 1.99 9.16 29.63
N ARG A 136 1.29 10.26 29.34
CA ARG A 136 1.84 11.63 29.44
C ARG A 136 2.26 11.99 30.87
N ASN A 137 1.47 11.60 31.86
CA ASN A 137 1.80 11.86 33.27
C ASN A 137 3.03 11.06 33.71
N ALA A 138 3.19 9.81 33.25
CA ALA A 138 4.36 8.99 33.54
C ALA A 138 5.66 9.51 32.88
N THR A 139 5.59 10.04 31.66
CA THR A 139 6.76 10.72 31.06
C THR A 139 7.09 12.02 31.78
N ASN A 140 6.06 12.77 32.21
CA ASN A 140 6.24 14.01 32.97
C ASN A 140 6.68 13.79 34.43
N SER A 141 6.53 12.61 35.05
CA SER A 141 7.10 12.39 36.38
C SER A 141 8.63 12.19 36.34
N ASN A 142 9.16 11.76 35.19
CA ASN A 142 10.56 11.37 35.08
C ASN A 142 11.51 12.58 34.90
N TRP A 143 11.03 13.73 34.41
CA TRP A 143 11.91 14.90 34.24
C TRP A 143 12.43 15.45 35.58
N LEU A 144 11.65 15.36 36.67
CA LEU A 144 12.12 15.73 38.00
C LEU A 144 13.24 14.81 38.48
N ALA A 145 13.13 13.51 38.21
CA ALA A 145 14.18 12.54 38.50
C ALA A 145 15.44 12.81 37.66
N TYR A 146 15.29 13.08 36.36
CA TYR A 146 16.42 13.45 35.49
C TYR A 146 17.06 14.78 35.90
N ALA A 147 16.28 15.77 36.31
CA ALA A 147 16.77 17.06 36.79
C ALA A 147 17.54 16.91 38.12
N LEU A 148 17.06 16.06 39.03
CA LEU A 148 17.76 15.73 40.29
C LEU A 148 19.11 15.04 40.04
N VAL A 149 19.15 14.05 39.14
CA VAL A 149 20.41 13.39 38.77
C VAL A 149 21.39 14.37 38.13
N ALA A 150 20.91 15.23 37.22
CA ALA A 150 21.75 16.27 36.61
C ALA A 150 22.28 17.28 37.64
N LEU A 151 21.46 17.67 38.62
CA LEU A 151 21.87 18.54 39.72
C LEU A 151 22.95 17.88 40.60
N ILE A 152 22.77 16.60 40.95
CA ILE A 152 23.75 15.83 41.73
C ILE A 152 25.09 15.74 40.98
N LEU A 153 25.06 15.46 39.67
CA LEU A 153 26.26 15.43 38.82
C LEU A 153 26.95 16.80 38.74
N LEU A 154 26.19 17.90 38.63
CA LEU A 154 26.70 19.27 38.64
C LEU A 154 27.36 19.62 39.98
N ILE A 155 26.71 19.29 41.11
CA ILE A 155 27.26 19.49 42.45
C ILE A 155 28.53 18.66 42.63
N GLY A 156 28.55 17.40 42.17
CA GLY A 156 29.73 16.54 42.16
C GLY A 156 30.89 17.13 41.34
N ALA A 157 30.61 17.64 40.15
CA ALA A 157 31.62 18.28 39.30
C ALA A 157 32.17 19.57 39.92
N LEU A 158 31.31 20.39 40.53
CA LEU A 158 31.70 21.63 41.21
C LEU A 158 32.54 21.36 42.46
N THR A 159 32.17 20.37 43.27
CA THR A 159 32.95 19.97 44.45
C THR A 159 34.31 19.39 44.05
N PHE A 160 34.36 18.55 43.02
CA PHE A 160 35.61 18.02 42.46
C PHE A 160 36.53 19.13 41.95
N ASN A 161 36.01 20.08 41.17
CA ASN A 161 36.80 21.21 40.66
C ASN A 161 37.32 22.11 41.80
N ARG A 162 36.53 22.30 42.86
CA ARG A 162 36.91 23.10 44.03
C ARG A 162 38.01 22.41 44.86
N ILE A 163 37.98 21.09 44.99
CA ILE A 163 39.03 20.29 45.63
C ILE A 163 40.32 20.36 44.81
N LYS A 164 40.22 20.24 43.48
CA LYS A 164 41.39 20.32 42.58
C LYS A 164 42.08 21.69 42.67
N ARG A 165 41.31 22.80 42.71
CA ARG A 165 41.85 24.16 42.87
C ARG A 165 42.48 24.45 44.23
N LYS A 166 42.13 23.72 45.30
CA LYS A 166 42.75 23.87 46.62
C LYS A 166 44.06 23.10 46.78
N LYS A 167 44.38 22.20 45.85
CA LYS A 167 45.59 21.37 45.86
C LYS A 167 46.69 21.87 44.90
N SER A 168 46.47 22.95 44.16
CA SER A 168 47.50 23.69 43.41
C SER A 168 47.79 25.01 44.11
#